data_AF-A0A1G6Y0D3-F1
#
_entry.id   AF-A0A1G6Y0D3-F1
#
_cell.length_a   1.000
_cell.length_b   1.000
_cell.length_c   1.000
_cell.angle_alpha   90.00
_cell.angle_beta   90.00
_cell.angle_gamma   90.00
#
_symmetry.space_group_name_H-M   'P 1'
#
loop_
_entity.id
_entity.type
_entity.pdbx_description
1 polymer ?
#
loop_
_entity_poly.entity_id
_entity_poly.type
_entity_poly.pdbx_seq_one_letter_code
_entity_poly.pdbx_strand_id
1 'polypeptide(L)'
;MKTHYRNIHRARLGALMLGLSALGVSGAAEANCTDPDSSYTGSICLTAASYCPTGMAEANGAHMLISEYTQLYALLGTTYGGDRRTFFLLPDLRGRAPVGAGTGRGLNPVQMGIAYGQETVSQTLDQLPRHNHTAIFTPNRSQTASVEAGDLETTSANTGTQTTPVDTDGDTDITPTRHRHHGAPSGGTVTVGDTGNNSPMPVVGPRLGMRYCIVTNGQFPPRD
;
A
#
# COMPACT_ATOMS: atom_id res chain seq x y z
N MET A 1 -26.42 -30.95 100.21
CA MET A 1 -27.78 -31.48 100.03
C MET A 1 -28.70 -30.31 99.79
N LYS A 2 -29.17 -30.12 98.53
CA LYS A 2 -29.92 -28.95 97.99
C LYS A 2 -29.10 -27.63 98.04
N THR A 3 -29.09 -26.74 97.04
CA THR A 3 -30.24 -26.09 96.38
C THR A 3 -29.80 -25.40 95.06
N HIS A 4 -30.61 -25.59 94.02
CA HIS A 4 -30.96 -24.71 92.87
C HIS A 4 -30.08 -23.50 92.46
N TYR A 5 -29.77 -23.38 91.15
CA TYR A 5 -30.41 -22.38 90.27
C TYR A 5 -30.17 -22.68 88.76
N ARG A 6 -31.26 -22.73 87.97
CA ARG A 6 -31.25 -22.73 86.49
C ARG A 6 -31.24 -21.28 86.02
N ASN A 7 -30.34 -20.89 85.12
CA ASN A 7 -30.43 -19.61 84.39
C ASN A 7 -30.28 -19.82 82.88
N ILE A 8 -31.43 -20.05 82.25
CA ILE A 8 -31.92 -19.49 80.98
C ILE A 8 -30.84 -18.85 80.08
N HIS A 9 -30.41 -19.59 79.03
CA HIS A 9 -29.71 -19.00 77.90
C HIS A 9 -30.69 -18.11 77.11
N ARG A 10 -30.46 -16.80 77.14
CA ARG A 10 -31.20 -15.82 76.34
C ARG A 10 -30.73 -15.88 74.89
N ALA A 11 -31.66 -16.20 73.99
CA ALA A 11 -31.56 -15.95 72.57
C ALA A 11 -31.43 -14.44 72.29
N ARG A 12 -30.49 -14.08 71.42
CA ARG A 12 -30.48 -12.87 70.59
C ARG A 12 -29.97 -13.35 69.22
N LEU A 13 -30.83 -13.64 68.24
CA LEU A 13 -31.40 -12.67 67.28
C LEU A 13 -30.45 -11.48 67.10
N GLY A 14 -29.69 -11.33 66.02
CA GLY A 14 -30.09 -11.47 64.62
C GLY A 14 -30.17 -10.07 64.03
N ALA A 15 -29.11 -9.61 63.37
CA ALA A 15 -29.09 -8.49 62.41
C ALA A 15 -27.69 -8.36 61.80
N LEU A 16 -27.35 -9.27 60.90
CA LEU A 16 -26.29 -9.06 59.90
C LEU A 16 -26.94 -8.23 58.78
N MET A 17 -26.89 -6.90 58.88
CA MET A 17 -27.42 -6.01 57.85
C MET A 17 -26.29 -5.46 56.98
N LEU A 18 -26.22 -6.04 55.79
CA LEU A 18 -26.18 -5.35 54.49
C LEU A 18 -25.22 -4.16 54.35
N GLY A 19 -24.11 -4.45 53.68
CA GLY A 19 -23.28 -3.45 53.00
C GLY A 19 -22.50 -4.07 51.84
N LEU A 20 -23.04 -5.11 51.18
CA LEU A 20 -22.50 -5.53 49.89
C LEU A 20 -23.02 -4.52 48.87
N SER A 21 -22.32 -3.38 48.75
CA SER A 21 -22.40 -2.56 47.55
C SER A 21 -21.88 -3.42 46.41
N ALA A 22 -22.77 -4.23 45.82
CA ALA A 22 -22.63 -4.64 44.45
C ALA A 22 -22.67 -3.34 43.64
N LEU A 23 -21.49 -2.75 43.43
CA LEU A 23 -21.25 -1.91 42.28
C LEU A 23 -21.45 -2.82 41.08
N GLY A 24 -22.71 -2.98 40.68
CA GLY A 24 -23.06 -3.42 39.35
C GLY A 24 -22.62 -2.33 38.40
N VAL A 25 -21.31 -2.27 38.14
CA VAL A 25 -20.83 -1.77 36.86
C VAL A 25 -21.29 -2.83 35.86
N SER A 26 -22.56 -2.73 35.48
CA SER A 26 -22.95 -3.12 34.13
C SER A 26 -22.23 -2.13 33.24
N GLY A 27 -20.95 -2.43 32.95
CA GLY A 27 -20.26 -1.75 31.88
C GLY A 27 -21.14 -1.97 30.66
N ALA A 28 -21.69 -0.88 30.12
CA ALA A 28 -22.26 -0.95 28.79
C ALA A 28 -21.17 -1.56 27.90
N ALA A 29 -21.54 -2.51 27.05
CA ALA A 29 -20.55 -3.08 26.15
C ALA A 29 -19.98 -1.94 25.32
N GLU A 30 -18.71 -1.62 25.54
CA GLU A 30 -18.04 -0.56 24.81
C GLU A 30 -17.56 -1.15 23.48
N ALA A 31 -17.48 -0.34 22.44
CA ALA A 31 -16.78 -0.71 21.20
C ALA A 31 -15.24 -0.73 21.43
N ASN A 32 -14.82 -1.23 22.58
CA ASN A 32 -13.44 -1.33 23.02
C ASN A 32 -13.15 -2.80 23.32
N CYS A 33 -11.94 -3.22 22.98
CA CYS A 33 -11.50 -4.61 23.06
C CYS A 33 -10.72 -4.93 24.33
N THR A 34 -10.89 -4.12 25.38
CA THR A 34 -10.10 -4.23 26.61
C THR A 34 -10.43 -5.49 27.41
N ASP A 35 -11.67 -5.98 27.33
CA ASP A 35 -12.10 -7.24 27.94
C ASP A 35 -13.14 -7.95 27.04
N PRO A 36 -13.01 -9.26 26.76
CA PRO A 36 -13.92 -9.97 25.87
C PRO A 36 -15.38 -9.99 26.38
N ASP A 37 -15.58 -9.98 27.70
CA ASP A 37 -16.91 -10.05 28.32
C ASP A 37 -17.73 -8.75 28.19
N SER A 38 -17.04 -7.61 28.05
CA SER A 38 -17.64 -6.29 27.82
C SER A 38 -17.50 -5.81 26.37
N SER A 39 -16.83 -6.58 25.51
CA SER A 39 -16.69 -6.26 24.09
C SER A 39 -17.85 -6.83 23.28
N TYR A 40 -18.16 -6.19 22.15
CA TYR A 40 -19.05 -6.79 21.17
C TYR A 40 -18.38 -7.93 20.39
N THR A 41 -19.09 -9.05 20.23
CA THR A 41 -18.68 -10.16 19.35
C THR A 41 -18.43 -9.62 17.94
N GLY A 42 -17.33 -10.05 17.31
CA GLY A 42 -16.92 -9.60 15.98
C GLY A 42 -16.07 -8.31 15.97
N SER A 43 -15.85 -7.66 17.11
CA SER A 43 -14.93 -6.52 17.21
C SER A 43 -13.50 -6.94 16.88
N ILE A 44 -12.78 -6.10 16.14
CA ILE A 44 -11.38 -6.31 15.75
C ILE A 44 -10.48 -5.35 16.52
N CYS A 45 -9.40 -5.91 17.04
CA CYS A 45 -8.59 -5.29 18.06
C CYS A 45 -7.11 -5.47 17.72
N LEU A 46 -6.31 -4.43 17.92
CA LEU A 46 -4.88 -4.47 17.71
C LEU A 46 -4.15 -4.72 19.03
N THR A 47 -3.17 -5.61 19.01
CA THR A 47 -2.30 -5.83 20.16
C THR A 47 -0.84 -5.91 19.72
N ALA A 48 0.05 -5.43 20.60
CA ALA A 48 1.49 -5.63 20.50
C ALA A 48 1.93 -6.99 21.06
N ALA A 49 1.01 -7.75 21.70
CA ALA A 49 1.28 -9.07 22.23
C ALA A 49 1.49 -10.13 21.13
N SER A 50 2.19 -11.21 21.49
CA SER A 50 2.44 -12.35 20.59
C SER A 50 1.23 -13.29 20.43
N TYR A 51 0.15 -13.05 21.16
CA TYR A 51 -1.05 -13.89 21.18
C TYR A 51 -2.32 -13.05 21.33
N CYS A 52 -3.47 -13.64 20.99
CA CYS A 52 -4.77 -13.07 21.31
C CYS A 52 -5.25 -13.57 22.67
N PRO A 53 -5.77 -12.70 23.56
CA PRO A 53 -6.35 -13.10 24.84
C PRO A 53 -7.47 -14.13 24.71
N THR A 54 -7.77 -14.83 25.81
CA THR A 54 -8.93 -15.73 25.91
C THR A 54 -10.22 -15.01 25.49
N GLY A 55 -11.13 -15.70 24.79
CA GLY A 55 -12.35 -15.10 24.24
C GLY A 55 -12.12 -14.34 22.93
N MET A 56 -10.90 -14.38 22.39
CA MET A 56 -10.55 -13.82 21.09
C MET A 56 -9.79 -14.85 20.26
N ALA A 57 -9.80 -14.66 18.94
CA ALA A 57 -9.00 -15.42 17.99
C ALA A 57 -8.20 -14.48 17.10
N GLU A 58 -7.11 -14.94 16.51
CA GLU A 58 -6.35 -14.14 15.57
C GLU A 58 -7.11 -13.98 14.24
N ALA A 59 -7.16 -12.76 13.71
CA ALA A 59 -7.75 -12.48 12.39
C ALA A 59 -6.77 -12.85 11.27
N ASN A 60 -6.53 -14.16 11.11
CA ASN A 60 -5.57 -14.75 10.18
C ASN A 60 -6.23 -15.69 9.15
N GLY A 61 -7.55 -15.62 8.96
CA GLY A 61 -8.29 -16.52 8.07
C GLY A 61 -8.61 -17.91 8.65
N ALA A 62 -8.50 -18.10 9.96
CA ALA A 62 -8.77 -19.39 10.60
C ALA A 62 -10.19 -19.92 10.31
N HIS A 63 -10.31 -21.25 10.25
CA HIS A 63 -11.57 -21.97 10.16
C HIS A 63 -12.21 -22.06 11.54
N MET A 64 -13.47 -21.63 11.66
CA MET A 64 -14.24 -21.67 12.90
C MET A 64 -15.46 -22.57 12.73
N LEU A 65 -15.70 -23.48 13.67
CA LEU A 65 -16.88 -24.34 13.66
C LEU A 65 -18.13 -23.52 13.97
N ILE A 66 -19.15 -23.62 13.12
CA ILE A 66 -20.43 -22.92 13.31
C ILE A 66 -21.09 -23.37 14.63
N SER A 67 -20.97 -24.65 14.99
CA SER A 67 -21.55 -25.21 16.21
C SER A 67 -20.96 -24.64 17.50
N GLU A 68 -19.72 -24.14 17.46
CA GLU A 68 -19.03 -23.58 18.63
C GLU A 68 -19.16 -22.05 18.67
N TYR A 69 -19.10 -21.39 17.51
CA TYR A 69 -19.10 -19.92 17.38
C TYR A 69 -20.37 -19.40 16.72
N THR A 70 -21.54 -19.85 17.20
CA THR A 70 -22.85 -19.52 16.61
C THR A 70 -23.14 -18.02 16.57
N GLN A 71 -22.80 -17.30 17.64
CA GLN A 71 -22.98 -15.84 17.73
C GLN A 71 -22.12 -15.08 16.72
N LEU A 72 -20.84 -15.48 16.61
CA LEU A 72 -19.92 -14.88 15.65
C LEU A 72 -20.37 -15.19 14.20
N TYR A 73 -20.81 -16.43 13.93
CA TYR A 73 -21.37 -16.79 12.63
C TYR A 73 -22.63 -15.99 12.28
N ALA A 74 -23.50 -15.69 13.25
CA ALA A 74 -24.68 -14.86 13.01
C ALA A 74 -24.36 -13.42 12.59
N LEU A 75 -23.15 -12.93 12.89
CA LEU A 75 -22.66 -11.62 12.46
C LEU A 75 -21.88 -11.69 11.14
N LEU A 76 -20.91 -12.60 11.03
CA LEU A 76 -20.00 -12.65 9.88
C LEU A 76 -20.57 -13.47 8.71
N GLY A 77 -21.43 -14.45 9.00
CA GLY A 77 -21.83 -15.47 8.04
C GLY A 77 -20.62 -16.12 7.38
N THR A 78 -20.64 -16.19 6.05
CA THR A 78 -19.49 -16.62 5.24
C THR A 78 -18.88 -15.47 4.45
N THR A 79 -18.93 -14.24 4.97
CA THR A 79 -18.38 -13.05 4.29
C THR A 79 -16.90 -13.22 3.94
N TYR A 80 -16.15 -13.92 4.79
CA TYR A 80 -14.72 -14.20 4.60
C TYR A 80 -14.44 -15.61 4.07
N GLY A 81 -15.48 -16.37 3.71
CA GLY A 81 -15.41 -17.77 3.26
C GLY A 81 -16.07 -18.75 4.23
N GLY A 82 -16.05 -20.04 3.87
CA GLY A 82 -16.72 -21.11 4.61
C GLY A 82 -17.68 -21.92 3.75
N ASP A 83 -18.27 -22.96 4.34
CA ASP A 83 -19.18 -23.89 3.65
C ASP A 83 -20.67 -23.64 3.94
N ARG A 84 -20.98 -22.63 4.76
CA ARG A 84 -22.35 -22.26 5.23
C ARG A 84 -23.06 -23.39 5.99
N ARG A 85 -22.36 -24.43 6.42
CA ARG A 85 -22.95 -25.62 7.04
C ARG A 85 -22.21 -26.05 8.30
N THR A 86 -20.89 -26.22 8.20
CA THR A 86 -20.06 -26.73 9.29
C THR A 86 -19.06 -25.70 9.79
N PHE A 87 -18.53 -24.85 8.91
CA PHE A 87 -17.53 -23.85 9.26
C PHE A 87 -17.65 -22.54 8.47
N PHE A 88 -17.08 -21.48 9.05
CA PHE A 88 -16.85 -20.20 8.42
C PHE A 88 -15.41 -19.74 8.64
N LEU A 89 -14.96 -18.75 7.87
CA LEU A 89 -13.62 -18.19 8.03
C LEU A 89 -13.66 -16.85 8.77
N LEU A 90 -12.62 -16.60 9.56
CA LEU A 90 -12.32 -15.28 10.08
C LEU A 90 -11.75 -14.37 8.97
N PRO A 91 -11.72 -13.04 9.16
CA PRO A 91 -10.92 -12.16 8.31
C PRO A 91 -9.45 -12.57 8.32
N ASP A 92 -8.74 -12.42 7.20
CA ASP A 92 -7.28 -12.52 7.14
C ASP A 92 -6.66 -11.14 6.96
N LEU A 93 -6.18 -10.57 8.06
CA LEU A 93 -5.56 -9.24 8.09
C LEU A 93 -4.02 -9.30 8.02
N ARG A 94 -3.42 -10.46 7.82
CA ARG A 94 -1.97 -10.57 7.64
C ARG A 94 -1.56 -9.87 6.34
N GLY A 95 -0.55 -9.00 6.43
CA GLY A 95 -0.09 -8.19 5.30
C GLY A 95 -1.08 -7.12 4.84
N ARG A 96 -2.18 -6.89 5.56
CA ARG A 96 -3.27 -6.00 5.14
C ARG A 96 -3.59 -4.97 6.20
N ALA A 97 -3.97 -3.78 5.76
CA ALA A 97 -4.60 -2.77 6.61
C ALA A 97 -6.11 -2.81 6.35
N PRO A 98 -6.96 -2.85 7.39
CA PRO A 98 -8.39 -2.70 7.20
C PRO A 98 -8.72 -1.30 6.67
N VAL A 99 -9.70 -1.23 5.79
CA VAL A 99 -10.21 0.02 5.20
C VAL A 99 -11.72 0.09 5.41
N GLY A 100 -12.28 1.30 5.44
CA GLY A 100 -13.72 1.49 5.58
C GLY A 100 -14.49 0.84 4.42
N ALA A 101 -15.47 0.01 4.75
CA ALA A 101 -16.37 -0.57 3.77
C ALA A 101 -17.45 0.43 3.32
N GLY A 102 -17.95 0.26 2.10
CA GLY A 102 -19.06 1.02 1.53
C GLY A 102 -18.65 1.88 0.33
N THR A 103 -19.51 2.84 0.01
CA THR A 103 -19.36 3.76 -1.13
C THR A 103 -19.38 5.19 -0.64
N GLY A 104 -18.56 6.06 -1.24
CA GLY A 104 -18.53 7.49 -0.94
C GLY A 104 -18.22 8.32 -2.17
N ARG A 105 -18.56 9.61 -2.15
CA ARG A 105 -18.32 10.52 -3.28
C ARG A 105 -16.82 10.66 -3.53
N GLY A 106 -16.35 10.28 -4.72
CA GLY A 106 -14.93 10.30 -5.07
C GLY A 106 -14.12 9.15 -4.46
N LEU A 107 -14.77 8.15 -3.87
CA LEU A 107 -14.11 6.94 -3.34
C LEU A 107 -14.45 5.73 -4.21
N ASN A 108 -13.50 4.81 -4.31
CA ASN A 108 -13.77 3.49 -4.87
C ASN A 108 -14.65 2.68 -3.90
N PRO A 109 -15.69 1.99 -4.38
CA PRO A 109 -16.48 1.08 -3.57
C PRO A 109 -15.62 0.00 -2.90
N VAL A 110 -15.78 -0.18 -1.60
CA VAL A 110 -15.12 -1.24 -0.82
C VAL A 110 -16.17 -2.21 -0.31
N GLN A 111 -16.15 -3.44 -0.81
CA GLN A 111 -17.03 -4.50 -0.33
C GLN A 111 -16.39 -5.24 0.85
N MET A 112 -17.18 -5.47 1.91
CA MET A 112 -16.77 -6.31 3.05
C MET A 112 -16.31 -7.69 2.58
N GLY A 113 -15.23 -8.20 3.17
CA GLY A 113 -14.68 -9.53 2.88
C GLY A 113 -13.85 -9.63 1.60
N ILE A 114 -13.84 -8.61 0.75
CA ILE A 114 -13.03 -8.61 -0.47
C ILE A 114 -11.64 -8.04 -0.17
N ALA A 115 -10.61 -8.78 -0.56
CA ALA A 115 -9.24 -8.31 -0.47
C ALA A 115 -8.93 -7.36 -1.64
N TYR A 116 -8.31 -6.22 -1.33
CA TYR A 116 -7.87 -5.22 -2.30
C TYR A 116 -6.38 -4.93 -2.14
N GLY A 117 -5.77 -4.40 -3.21
CA GLY A 117 -4.36 -4.01 -3.25
C GLY A 117 -3.41 -5.18 -3.50
N GLN A 118 -2.13 -4.83 -3.61
CA GLN A 118 -1.01 -5.76 -3.81
C GLN A 118 0.15 -5.27 -2.94
N GLU A 119 0.92 -6.19 -2.34
CA GLU A 119 2.11 -5.80 -1.56
C GLU A 119 3.29 -5.42 -2.46
N THR A 120 3.34 -5.98 -3.67
CA THR A 120 4.35 -5.67 -4.68
C THR A 120 3.66 -5.50 -6.03
N VAL A 121 4.18 -4.55 -6.83
CA VAL A 121 3.73 -4.38 -8.22
C VAL A 121 4.94 -4.34 -9.13
N SER A 122 4.85 -5.02 -10.26
CA SER A 122 5.77 -4.79 -11.39
C SER A 122 5.13 -3.72 -12.27
N GLN A 123 5.80 -2.59 -12.42
CA GLN A 123 5.32 -1.50 -13.25
C GLN A 123 5.45 -1.89 -14.73
N THR A 124 4.35 -1.80 -15.46
CA THR A 124 4.31 -1.90 -16.92
C THR A 124 4.45 -0.52 -17.55
N LEU A 125 4.78 -0.48 -18.85
CA LEU A 125 4.86 0.78 -19.61
C LEU A 125 3.54 1.58 -19.55
N ASP A 126 2.39 0.90 -19.51
CA ASP A 126 1.06 1.52 -19.40
C ASP A 126 0.81 2.19 -18.03
N GLN A 127 1.58 1.81 -17.01
CA GLN A 127 1.49 2.39 -15.65
C GLN A 127 2.43 3.58 -15.45
N LEU A 128 3.17 4.00 -16.48
CA LEU A 128 4.04 5.17 -16.44
C LEU A 128 3.31 6.39 -17.03
N PRO A 129 3.31 7.54 -16.35
CA PRO A 129 2.88 8.79 -16.96
C PRO A 129 3.65 9.07 -18.26
N ARG A 130 3.01 9.78 -19.19
CA ARG A 130 3.68 10.26 -20.41
C ARG A 130 4.97 10.99 -20.04
N HIS A 131 6.08 10.49 -20.56
CA HIS A 131 7.42 11.04 -20.36
C HIS A 131 8.22 10.97 -21.67
N ASN A 132 9.38 11.63 -21.72
CA ASN A 132 10.27 11.63 -22.88
C ASN A 132 11.71 11.30 -22.46
N HIS A 133 12.56 11.01 -23.44
CA HIS A 133 13.98 10.77 -23.26
C HIS A 133 14.78 11.55 -24.28
N THR A 134 15.96 12.03 -23.87
CA THR A 134 16.93 12.62 -24.80
C THR A 134 17.63 11.48 -25.53
N ALA A 135 17.50 11.45 -26.86
CA ALA A 135 18.25 10.50 -27.67
C ALA A 135 19.60 11.09 -28.06
N ILE A 136 20.68 10.31 -27.90
CA ILE A 136 22.00 10.66 -28.40
C ILE A 136 22.19 10.02 -29.76
N PHE A 137 22.50 10.84 -30.76
CA PHE A 137 22.92 10.36 -32.06
C PHE A 137 24.44 10.21 -32.08
N THR A 138 24.92 8.98 -32.28
CA THR A 138 26.34 8.71 -32.47
C THR A 138 26.60 8.53 -33.96
N PRO A 139 27.25 9.50 -34.63
CA PRO A 139 27.63 9.32 -36.02
C PRO A 139 28.68 8.21 -36.13
N ASN A 140 28.49 7.27 -37.05
CA ASN A 140 29.46 6.19 -37.29
C ASN A 140 30.65 6.64 -38.17
N ARG A 141 30.64 7.90 -38.62
CA ARG A 141 31.70 8.56 -39.39
C ARG A 141 31.80 10.04 -39.04
N SER A 142 33.01 10.54 -38.88
CA SER A 142 33.27 11.98 -38.85
C SER A 142 33.14 12.51 -40.27
N GLN A 143 32.10 13.29 -40.56
CA GLN A 143 31.95 13.92 -41.87
C GLN A 143 32.90 15.10 -41.95
N THR A 144 33.99 14.94 -42.70
CA THR A 144 34.78 16.08 -43.21
C THR A 144 34.08 16.53 -44.48
N ALA A 145 33.48 17.73 -44.46
CA ALA A 145 33.04 18.38 -45.68
C ALA A 145 34.30 18.85 -46.42
N SER A 146 34.75 18.10 -47.43
CA SER A 146 35.70 18.61 -48.39
C SER A 146 34.97 19.60 -49.29
N VAL A 147 35.23 20.89 -49.08
CA VAL A 147 35.01 21.89 -50.12
C VAL A 147 36.12 21.68 -51.16
N GLU A 148 35.77 21.18 -52.33
CA GLU A 148 36.62 21.34 -53.50
C GLU A 148 36.70 22.85 -53.74
N ALA A 149 37.86 23.45 -53.46
CA ALA A 149 38.19 24.73 -54.06
C ALA A 149 38.26 24.46 -55.56
N GLY A 150 37.19 24.77 -56.29
CA GLY A 150 37.19 24.76 -57.74
C GLY A 150 38.37 25.61 -58.20
N ASP A 151 39.33 24.95 -58.82
CA ASP A 151 40.46 25.47 -59.57
C ASP A 151 41.00 26.83 -59.10
N LEU A 152 41.80 26.83 -58.04
CA LEU A 152 42.81 27.86 -57.86
C LEU A 152 44.18 27.19 -57.86
N GLU A 153 44.90 27.42 -58.96
CA GLU A 153 46.32 27.13 -59.09
C GLU A 153 47.07 27.46 -57.80
N THR A 154 47.94 26.52 -57.42
CA THR A 154 48.97 26.59 -56.41
C THR A 154 49.31 28.00 -55.90
N THR A 155 48.98 28.29 -54.65
CA THR A 155 49.87 29.07 -53.77
C THR A 155 49.72 28.63 -52.32
N SER A 156 50.87 28.22 -51.76
CA SER A 156 51.24 27.97 -50.36
C SER A 156 50.18 27.93 -49.26
N ALA A 157 50.31 26.89 -48.43
CA ALA A 157 49.81 26.79 -47.07
C ALA A 157 49.73 28.15 -46.35
N ASN A 158 48.52 28.57 -45.98
CA ASN A 158 48.32 29.75 -45.16
C ASN A 158 47.53 29.39 -43.89
N THR A 159 48.27 28.98 -42.86
CA THR A 159 47.87 29.11 -41.46
C THR A 159 47.84 30.60 -41.11
N GLY A 160 46.71 31.27 -41.29
CA GLY A 160 46.59 32.67 -40.86
C GLY A 160 45.42 33.42 -41.47
N THR A 161 44.42 33.69 -40.62
CA THR A 161 43.58 34.89 -40.58
C THR A 161 43.30 35.61 -41.91
N GLN A 162 42.17 35.29 -42.54
CA GLN A 162 41.64 36.03 -43.68
C GLN A 162 40.89 37.29 -43.18
N THR A 163 41.54 38.44 -43.22
CA THR A 163 40.88 39.75 -43.15
C THR A 163 40.90 40.39 -44.53
N THR A 164 39.71 40.49 -45.11
CA THR A 164 39.29 41.27 -46.30
C THR A 164 39.92 40.89 -47.65
N PRO A 165 39.12 40.51 -48.68
CA PRO A 165 39.60 40.44 -50.05
C PRO A 165 39.73 41.86 -50.62
N VAL A 166 40.94 42.22 -51.06
CA VAL A 166 41.16 43.31 -52.02
C VAL A 166 41.21 42.65 -53.39
N ASP A 167 40.19 42.93 -54.19
CA ASP A 167 40.10 42.54 -55.59
C ASP A 167 40.92 43.52 -56.43
N THR A 168 41.86 43.04 -57.24
CA THR A 168 42.72 43.93 -58.05
C THR A 168 42.59 43.71 -59.55
N ASP A 169 41.75 42.78 -60.03
CA ASP A 169 41.61 42.55 -61.46
C ASP A 169 40.13 42.53 -61.84
N GLY A 170 39.71 43.59 -62.54
CA GLY A 170 38.32 43.88 -62.89
C GLY A 170 37.72 42.92 -63.91
N ASP A 171 37.29 41.75 -63.44
CA ASP A 171 36.36 40.87 -64.15
C ASP A 171 35.29 40.31 -63.18
N THR A 172 34.13 40.98 -63.14
CA THR A 172 33.02 40.58 -62.27
C THR A 172 32.05 39.68 -63.03
N ASP A 173 32.42 38.43 -63.24
CA ASP A 173 31.44 37.37 -63.46
C ASP A 173 31.76 36.12 -62.64
N ILE A 174 31.63 36.25 -61.32
CA ILE A 174 31.58 35.09 -60.43
C ILE A 174 30.13 34.60 -60.43
N THR A 175 29.75 33.78 -61.42
CA THR A 175 28.54 32.96 -61.27
C THR A 175 28.78 31.96 -60.14
N PRO A 176 27.99 31.98 -59.04
CA PRO A 176 28.15 31.00 -57.98
C PRO A 176 27.59 29.67 -58.48
N THR A 177 28.46 28.77 -58.93
CA THR A 177 28.07 27.36 -59.09
C THR A 177 27.62 26.87 -57.72
N ARG A 178 26.33 26.57 -57.61
CA ARG A 178 25.73 26.06 -56.37
C ARG A 178 26.30 24.67 -56.11
N HIS A 179 27.44 24.57 -55.43
CA HIS A 179 27.84 23.33 -54.77
C HIS A 179 26.85 23.06 -53.63
N ARG A 180 25.73 22.41 -53.96
CA ARG A 180 24.85 21.79 -52.98
C ARG A 180 25.60 20.58 -52.42
N HIS A 181 26.41 20.80 -51.39
CA HIS A 181 26.85 19.72 -50.52
C HIS A 181 25.65 19.22 -49.73
N HIS A 182 24.85 18.35 -50.34
CA HIS A 182 23.95 17.47 -49.60
C HIS A 182 24.78 16.29 -49.10
N GLY A 183 25.63 16.55 -48.10
CA GLY A 183 26.19 15.50 -47.27
C GLY A 183 25.07 14.92 -46.42
N ALA A 184 24.23 14.07 -47.02
CA ALA A 184 23.24 13.31 -46.29
C ALA A 184 24.02 12.50 -45.24
N PRO A 185 23.76 12.67 -43.93
CA PRO A 185 24.50 11.93 -42.92
C PRO A 185 24.37 10.43 -43.21
N SER A 186 25.49 9.78 -43.53
CA SER A 186 25.54 8.38 -43.93
C SER A 186 25.38 7.46 -42.72
N GLY A 187 24.18 7.40 -42.18
CA GLY A 187 23.82 6.49 -41.11
C GLY A 187 24.45 6.81 -39.74
N GLY A 188 24.01 6.03 -38.75
CA GLY A 188 24.27 6.19 -37.33
C GLY A 188 23.12 5.55 -36.57
N THR A 189 23.36 5.15 -35.33
CA THR A 189 22.31 4.56 -34.49
C THR A 189 21.74 5.63 -33.58
N VAL A 190 20.41 5.70 -33.50
CA VAL A 190 19.72 6.42 -32.43
C VAL A 190 19.35 5.38 -31.40
N THR A 191 20.06 5.38 -30.28
CA THR A 191 19.81 4.43 -29.20
C THR A 191 19.10 5.16 -28.07
N VAL A 192 17.90 4.67 -27.71
CA VAL A 192 17.23 5.02 -26.46
C VAL A 192 17.24 3.74 -25.64
N GLY A 193 18.04 3.70 -24.58
CA GLY A 193 18.13 2.53 -23.72
C GLY A 193 16.89 2.37 -22.85
N ASP A 194 16.63 1.16 -22.38
CA ASP A 194 15.62 0.92 -21.34
C ASP A 194 16.00 1.72 -20.08
N THR A 195 15.03 2.46 -19.55
CA THR A 195 15.21 3.18 -18.27
C THR A 195 14.47 2.45 -17.17
N GLY A 196 15.21 2.05 -16.13
CA GLY A 196 14.72 1.24 -15.02
C GLY A 196 15.18 -0.23 -15.10
N ASN A 197 15.11 -0.94 -13.98
CA ASN A 197 15.61 -2.32 -13.87
C ASN A 197 14.50 -3.39 -13.99
N ASN A 198 13.33 -3.01 -14.51
CA ASN A 198 12.10 -3.82 -14.58
C ASN A 198 11.79 -4.63 -13.30
N SER A 199 12.27 -4.13 -12.15
CA SER A 199 12.21 -4.80 -10.86
C SER A 199 10.93 -4.38 -10.15
N PRO A 200 10.20 -5.32 -9.51
CA PRO A 200 9.04 -4.96 -8.70
C PRO A 200 9.43 -3.93 -7.65
N MET A 201 8.59 -2.91 -7.50
CA MET A 201 8.77 -1.91 -6.45
C MET A 201 7.75 -2.14 -5.33
N PRO A 202 8.14 -1.99 -4.06
CA PRO A 202 7.21 -2.05 -2.95
C PRO A 202 6.25 -0.86 -3.05
N VAL A 203 4.95 -1.14 -3.03
CA VAL A 203 3.89 -0.10 -3.04
C VAL A 203 3.30 0.17 -1.66
N VAL A 204 3.72 -0.62 -0.67
CA VAL A 204 3.33 -0.46 0.73
C VAL A 204 4.30 0.48 1.42
N GLY A 205 3.76 1.50 2.08
CA GLY A 205 4.54 2.39 2.95
C GLY A 205 5.11 1.66 4.17
N PRO A 206 5.99 2.32 4.95
CA PRO A 206 6.53 1.76 6.19
C PRO A 206 5.41 1.31 7.13
N ARG A 207 5.48 0.07 7.62
CA ARG A 207 4.47 -0.53 8.49
C ARG A 207 5.12 -1.32 9.61
N LEU A 208 4.52 -1.27 10.80
CA LEU A 208 4.92 -2.07 11.96
C LEU A 208 3.98 -3.27 12.09
N GLY A 209 4.54 -4.46 12.25
CA GLY A 209 3.77 -5.68 12.47
C GLY A 209 3.09 -5.66 13.84
N MET A 210 1.75 -5.71 13.84
CA MET A 210 0.92 -5.88 15.03
C MET A 210 -0.05 -7.04 14.79
N ARG A 211 -0.60 -7.59 15.88
CA ARG A 211 -1.56 -8.69 15.78
C ARG A 211 -2.99 -8.16 15.82
N TYR A 212 -3.80 -8.62 14.88
CA TYR A 212 -5.24 -8.39 14.90
C TYR A 212 -5.94 -9.56 15.58
N CYS A 213 -6.76 -9.26 16.58
CA CYS A 213 -7.57 -10.21 17.32
C CYS A 213 -9.04 -9.87 17.13
N ILE A 214 -9.87 -10.88 16.86
CA ILE A 214 -11.32 -10.77 16.79
C ILE A 214 -11.95 -11.34 18.05
N VAL A 215 -12.92 -10.64 18.63
CA VAL A 215 -13.71 -11.14 19.76
C VAL A 215 -14.63 -12.26 19.28
N THR A 216 -14.45 -13.47 19.82
CA THR A 216 -15.21 -14.66 19.42
C THR A 216 -16.38 -14.98 20.36
N ASN A 217 -16.29 -14.53 21.61
CA ASN A 217 -17.30 -14.75 22.64
C ASN A 217 -17.45 -13.49 23.51
N GLY A 218 -18.22 -12.52 23.02
CA GLY A 218 -18.58 -11.29 23.74
C GLY A 218 -20.07 -10.99 23.63
N GLN A 219 -20.49 -9.77 23.98
CA GLN A 219 -21.89 -9.36 23.88
C GLN A 219 -22.34 -9.32 22.41
N PHE A 220 -23.57 -9.75 22.11
CA PHE A 220 -24.11 -9.65 20.76
C PHE A 220 -24.50 -8.18 20.46
N PRO A 221 -24.00 -7.55 19.37
CA PRO A 221 -24.34 -6.16 19.04
C PRO A 221 -25.85 -5.97 18.80
N PRO A 222 -26.47 -4.93 19.39
CA PRO A 222 -27.86 -4.60 19.11
C PRO A 222 -27.99 -4.00 17.69
N ARG A 223 -29.21 -4.00 17.13
CA ARG A 223 -29.50 -3.64 15.72
C ARG A 223 -30.49 -2.47 15.58
N ASP A 224 -30.76 -1.75 16.66
CA ASP A 224 -31.79 -0.72 16.80
C ASP A 224 -31.29 0.71 16.54
#